data_AF-A0A661WWW1-F1
#
_entry.id   AF-A0A661WWW1-F1
#
_cell.length_a   1.000
_cell.length_b   1.000
_cell.length_c   1.000
_cell.angle_alpha   90.00
_cell.angle_beta   90.00
_cell.angle_gamma   90.00
#
_symmetry.space_group_name_H-M   'P 1'
#
loop_
_entity.id
_entity.type
_entity.pdbx_description
1 polymer ?
#
loop_
_entity_poly.entity_id
_entity_poly.type
_entity_poly.pdbx_seq_one_letter_code
_entity_poly.pdbx_strand_id
1 'polypeptide(L)'
;MKTGFCKAISVWIVSLVWLSVVYAGQKPLIEVKAQVDTATITIGDHITYSIIIDRRKDVRIIQPGPGINLGMFEIKSYNFHKPLKKGNRIIERYDYVISVYDTGRYQIPAYPLAYFLSDTAAKPHIIQAPAITIYVKSL
;
A
#
# COMPACT_ATOMS: atom_id res chain seq x y z
N MET A 1 15.28 -35.31 -74.70
CA MET A 1 14.90 -33.95 -75.11
C MET A 1 13.86 -33.45 -74.11
N LYS A 2 14.21 -32.39 -73.34
CA LYS A 2 13.38 -31.36 -72.64
C LYS A 2 12.02 -31.82 -72.04
N THR A 3 11.60 -31.55 -70.80
CA THR A 3 11.89 -30.58 -69.72
C THR A 3 10.88 -30.97 -68.61
N GLY A 4 11.27 -31.21 -67.35
CA GLY A 4 11.37 -30.18 -66.32
C GLY A 4 10.00 -29.57 -65.94
N PHE A 5 9.41 -29.99 -64.82
CA PHE A 5 8.63 -29.06 -63.97
C PHE A 5 8.59 -29.50 -62.51
N CYS A 6 9.00 -28.57 -61.67
CA CYS A 6 9.34 -28.67 -60.26
C CYS A 6 8.05 -28.62 -59.41
N LYS A 7 7.85 -29.59 -58.51
CA LYS A 7 6.85 -29.48 -57.43
C LYS A 7 7.58 -29.18 -56.13
N ALA A 8 7.61 -27.90 -55.77
CA ALA A 8 8.06 -27.43 -54.47
C ALA A 8 7.01 -27.85 -53.41
N ILE A 9 7.42 -28.71 -52.48
CA ILE A 9 6.60 -29.15 -51.36
C ILE A 9 6.89 -28.23 -50.16
N SER A 10 6.00 -27.24 -50.01
CA SER A 10 5.32 -26.89 -48.76
C SER A 10 6.16 -26.75 -47.49
N VAL A 11 6.69 -25.55 -47.25
CA VAL A 11 7.14 -25.05 -45.94
C VAL A 11 5.93 -24.92 -45.01
N TRP A 12 5.84 -25.76 -43.96
CA TRP A 12 4.97 -25.50 -42.80
C TRP A 12 5.83 -25.15 -41.59
N ILE A 13 6.16 -23.86 -41.46
CA ILE A 13 6.66 -23.29 -40.22
C ILE A 13 5.45 -23.18 -39.29
N VAL A 14 5.29 -24.13 -38.36
CA VAL A 14 4.41 -23.96 -37.21
C VAL A 14 5.06 -22.90 -36.32
N SER A 15 4.75 -21.63 -36.60
CA SER A 15 5.08 -20.51 -35.72
C SER A 15 4.22 -20.65 -34.48
N LEU A 16 4.79 -21.26 -33.45
CA LEU A 16 4.29 -21.26 -32.08
C LEU A 16 4.40 -19.82 -31.55
N VAL A 17 3.43 -18.99 -31.92
CA VAL A 17 3.25 -17.65 -31.34
C VAL A 17 2.91 -17.85 -29.87
N TRP A 18 3.92 -17.76 -29.02
CA TRP A 18 3.77 -17.57 -27.58
C TRP A 18 3.05 -16.24 -27.36
N LEU A 19 1.72 -16.30 -27.24
CA LEU A 19 0.90 -15.16 -26.88
C LEU A 19 1.11 -14.92 -25.38
N SER A 20 2.13 -14.14 -25.03
CA SER A 20 2.30 -13.61 -23.67
C SER A 20 1.15 -12.65 -23.41
N VAL A 21 0.04 -13.15 -22.85
CA VAL A 21 -1.05 -12.31 -22.36
C VAL A 21 -0.47 -11.50 -21.20
N VAL A 22 -0.14 -10.24 -21.46
CA VAL A 22 0.23 -9.27 -20.42
C VAL A 22 -1.05 -8.94 -19.66
N TYR A 23 -1.29 -9.63 -18.56
CA TYR A 23 -2.34 -9.25 -17.62
C TYR A 23 -1.95 -7.90 -16.98
N ALA A 24 -2.50 -6.81 -17.50
CA ALA A 24 -2.51 -5.53 -16.80
C ALA A 24 -3.37 -5.70 -15.53
N GLY A 25 -2.72 -5.95 -14.40
CA GLY A 25 -3.40 -6.17 -13.12
C GLY A 25 -4.27 -4.98 -12.74
N GLN A 26 -5.55 -5.21 -12.50
CA GLN A 26 -6.44 -4.18 -11.96
C GLN A 26 -6.00 -3.82 -10.54
N LYS A 27 -5.76 -2.52 -10.30
CA LYS A 27 -5.41 -2.02 -8.97
C LYS A 27 -6.55 -2.30 -7.98
N PRO A 28 -6.27 -2.74 -6.74
CA PRO A 28 -7.32 -3.05 -5.77
C PRO A 28 -8.23 -1.86 -5.47
N LEU A 29 -9.42 -2.19 -4.96
CA LEU A 29 -10.47 -1.24 -4.58
C LEU A 29 -9.95 -0.21 -3.55
N ILE A 30 -9.24 -0.70 -2.55
CA ILE A 30 -8.57 0.06 -1.49
C ILE A 30 -7.26 -0.63 -1.12
N GLU A 31 -6.24 0.16 -0.82
CA GLU A 31 -4.94 -0.26 -0.33
C GLU A 31 -4.56 0.64 0.84
N VAL A 32 -4.00 0.05 1.90
CA VAL A 32 -3.54 0.79 3.08
C VAL A 32 -2.10 0.42 3.35
N LYS A 33 -1.26 1.44 3.52
CA LYS A 33 0.17 1.29 3.82
C LYS A 33 0.49 2.01 5.12
N ALA A 34 1.47 1.46 5.81
CA ALA A 34 2.13 2.07 6.94
C ALA A 34 3.60 2.26 6.56
N GLN A 35 4.20 3.38 6.97
CA GLN A 35 5.63 3.63 6.80
C GLN A 35 6.16 4.49 7.95
N VAL A 36 7.47 4.44 8.15
CA VAL A 36 8.23 5.33 9.02
C VAL A 36 9.38 5.94 8.22
N ASP A 37 9.84 7.12 8.62
CA ASP A 37 11.02 7.77 8.05
C ASP A 37 12.33 7.05 8.43
N THR A 38 12.43 6.50 9.65
CA THR A 38 13.53 5.63 10.08
C THR A 38 13.03 4.49 10.97
N ALA A 39 13.68 3.32 10.85
CA ALA A 39 13.38 2.14 11.68
C ALA A 39 14.39 1.93 12.83
N THR A 40 15.42 2.76 12.92
CA THR A 40 16.39 2.74 14.03
C THR A 40 16.56 4.14 14.59
N ILE A 41 16.35 4.27 15.89
CA ILE A 41 16.38 5.53 16.62
C ILE A 41 17.07 5.40 17.98
N THR A 42 17.28 6.53 18.61
CA THR A 42 17.66 6.65 20.02
C THR A 42 16.48 7.04 20.88
N ILE A 43 16.63 6.92 22.20
CA ILE A 43 15.62 7.32 23.19
C ILE A 43 15.21 8.78 22.97
N GLY A 44 13.90 9.04 22.91
CA GLY A 44 13.37 10.40 22.82
C GLY A 44 13.41 11.01 21.42
N ASP A 45 13.94 10.30 20.42
CA ASP A 45 13.86 10.76 19.03
C ASP A 45 12.41 10.91 18.58
N HIS A 46 12.19 11.85 17.67
CA HIS A 46 10.92 12.03 16.98
C HIS A 46 11.00 11.36 15.60
N ILE A 47 10.10 10.43 15.35
CA ILE A 47 9.93 9.81 14.03
C ILE A 47 8.54 10.09 13.47
N THR A 48 8.45 10.13 12.14
CA THR A 48 7.19 10.31 11.44
C THR A 48 6.64 8.96 11.02
N TYR A 49 5.54 8.54 11.64
CA TYR A 49 4.74 7.40 11.21
C TYR A 49 3.63 7.88 10.27
N SER A 50 3.52 7.30 9.08
CA SER A 50 2.51 7.66 8.10
C SER A 50 1.59 6.49 7.77
N ILE A 51 0.28 6.73 7.85
CA ILE A 51 -0.74 5.87 7.25
C ILE A 51 -1.12 6.48 5.89
N ILE A 52 -0.97 5.70 4.83
CA ILE A 52 -1.32 6.09 3.46
C ILE A 52 -2.46 5.21 2.98
N ILE A 53 -3.57 5.83 2.60
CA ILE A 53 -4.76 5.16 2.11
C ILE A 53 -4.95 5.54 0.65
N ASP A 54 -4.92 4.55 -0.23
CA ASP A 54 -5.22 4.73 -1.65
C ASP A 54 -6.48 3.94 -1.99
N ARG A 55 -7.57 4.65 -2.30
CA ARG A 55 -8.88 4.06 -2.57
C ARG A 55 -9.53 4.60 -3.83
N ARG A 56 -10.46 3.83 -4.39
CA ARG A 56 -11.40 4.39 -5.37
C ARG A 56 -12.30 5.43 -4.71
N LYS A 57 -12.75 6.42 -5.50
CA LYS A 57 -13.53 7.56 -5.00
C LYS A 57 -14.89 7.18 -4.38
N ASP A 58 -15.46 6.05 -4.81
CA ASP A 58 -16.75 5.52 -4.37
C ASP A 58 -16.66 4.70 -3.06
N VAL A 59 -15.45 4.39 -2.60
CA VAL A 59 -15.21 3.70 -1.34
C VAL A 59 -15.16 4.71 -0.21
N ARG A 60 -16.01 4.59 0.80
CA ARG A 60 -15.95 5.45 2.00
C ARG A 60 -15.06 4.81 3.06
N ILE A 61 -14.37 5.62 3.85
CA ILE A 61 -13.51 5.15 4.96
C ILE A 61 -13.92 5.81 6.27
N ILE A 62 -13.63 5.15 7.39
CA ILE A 62 -13.52 5.82 8.69
C ILE A 62 -12.10 6.36 8.78
N GLN A 63 -11.96 7.68 8.77
CA GLN A 63 -10.65 8.32 8.75
C GLN A 63 -9.88 8.05 10.05
N PRO A 64 -8.56 7.81 9.99
CA PRO A 64 -7.70 7.78 11.17
C PRO A 64 -7.85 9.06 11.99
N GLY A 65 -8.11 8.91 13.29
CA GLY A 65 -8.19 10.01 14.24
C GLY A 65 -6.82 10.35 14.87
N PRO A 66 -6.74 11.39 15.71
CA PRO A 66 -5.50 11.78 16.38
C PRO A 66 -5.06 10.81 17.49
N GLY A 67 -5.99 10.07 18.10
CA GLY A 67 -5.73 9.16 19.23
C GLY A 67 -5.63 7.68 18.87
N ILE A 68 -4.94 7.34 17.77
CA ILE A 68 -4.75 5.93 17.40
C ILE A 68 -3.80 5.23 18.38
N ASN A 69 -4.03 3.93 18.61
CA ASN A 69 -3.14 3.13 19.45
C ASN A 69 -1.87 2.75 18.68
N LEU A 70 -0.72 3.23 19.15
CA LEU A 70 0.61 2.94 18.57
C LEU A 70 1.49 2.11 19.51
N GLY A 71 0.90 1.39 20.45
CA GLY A 71 1.62 0.58 21.43
C GLY A 71 2.37 1.45 22.45
N MET A 72 3.69 1.26 22.53
CA MET A 72 4.56 1.98 23.46
C MET A 72 4.94 3.40 22.99
N PHE A 73 4.55 3.77 21.77
CA PHE A 73 4.89 5.07 21.20
C PHE A 73 3.90 6.15 21.62
N GLU A 74 4.43 7.27 22.09
CA GLU A 74 3.65 8.47 22.40
C GLU A 74 3.47 9.34 21.17
N ILE A 75 2.24 9.78 20.90
CA ILE A 75 1.94 10.75 19.84
C ILE A 75 2.24 12.16 20.36
N LYS A 76 3.22 12.83 19.73
CA LYS A 76 3.62 14.20 20.05
C LYS A 76 2.85 15.23 19.24
N SER A 77 2.61 14.93 17.96
CA SER A 77 1.79 15.76 17.07
C SER A 77 1.26 14.92 15.90
N TYR A 78 0.34 15.50 15.14
CA TYR A 78 -0.22 14.87 13.94
C TYR A 78 -0.43 15.90 12.83
N ASN A 79 -0.38 15.43 11.58
CA ASN A 79 -0.70 16.22 10.40
C ASN A 79 -1.54 15.38 9.43
N PHE A 80 -2.78 15.79 9.22
CA PHE A 80 -3.70 15.14 8.29
C PHE A 80 -3.74 15.92 6.99
N HIS A 81 -3.12 15.35 5.97
CA HIS A 81 -2.95 16.02 4.69
C HIS A 81 -4.26 16.11 3.93
N LYS A 82 -4.40 17.14 3.10
CA LYS A 82 -5.54 17.23 2.18
C LYS A 82 -5.50 16.05 1.20
N PRO A 83 -6.65 15.39 0.93
CA PRO A 83 -6.70 14.28 -0.01
C PRO A 83 -6.25 14.68 -1.42
N LEU A 84 -5.37 13.87 -2.02
CA LEU A 84 -4.96 14.01 -3.41
C LEU A 84 -5.89 13.20 -4.32
N LYS A 85 -6.57 13.86 -5.25
CA LYS A 85 -7.44 13.21 -6.24
C LYS A 85 -6.62 12.91 -7.51
N LYS A 86 -6.58 11.64 -7.93
CA LYS A 86 -5.92 11.20 -9.16
C LYS A 86 -6.85 10.32 -9.98
N GLY A 87 -7.57 10.92 -10.93
CA GLY A 87 -8.59 10.23 -11.73
C GLY A 87 -9.71 9.69 -10.84
N ASN A 88 -9.95 8.37 -10.90
CA ASN A 88 -10.97 7.70 -10.07
C ASN A 88 -10.48 7.33 -8.65
N ARG A 89 -9.30 7.82 -8.23
CA ARG A 89 -8.69 7.47 -6.96
C ARG A 89 -8.49 8.67 -6.05
N ILE A 90 -8.56 8.42 -4.75
CA ILE A 90 -8.29 9.38 -3.69
C ILE A 90 -7.16 8.78 -2.84
N ILE A 91 -6.09 9.57 -2.68
CA ILE A 91 -4.93 9.24 -1.86
C ILE A 91 -4.94 10.14 -0.63
N GLU A 92 -5.02 9.56 0.55
CA GLU A 92 -5.07 10.24 1.84
C GLU A 92 -3.84 9.85 2.66
N ARG A 93 -3.24 10.81 3.36
CA ARG A 93 -2.05 10.62 4.20
C ARG A 93 -2.28 11.21 5.58
N TYR A 94 -2.02 10.40 6.60
CA TYR A 94 -2.13 10.75 8.01
C TYR A 94 -0.78 10.53 8.66
N ASP A 95 -0.14 11.62 9.07
CA ASP A 95 1.17 11.60 9.71
C ASP A 95 1.05 11.81 11.20
N TYR A 96 1.82 11.04 11.96
CA TYR A 96 1.94 11.09 13.40
C TYR A 96 3.41 11.21 13.76
N VAL A 97 3.77 12.27 14.47
CA VAL A 97 5.10 12.40 15.07
C VAL A 97 5.06 11.66 16.39
N ILE A 98 5.91 10.66 16.53
CA ILE A 98 5.91 9.75 17.68
C ILE A 98 7.28 9.64 18.33
N SER A 99 7.30 9.26 19.60
CA SER A 99 8.52 9.03 20.38
C SER A 99 8.35 7.88 21.37
N VAL A 100 9.47 7.35 21.86
CA VAL A 100 9.53 6.29 22.87
C VAL A 100 10.74 6.52 23.78
N TYR A 101 10.58 6.22 25.06
CA TYR A 101 11.55 6.58 26.10
C TYR A 101 12.36 5.40 26.66
N ASP A 102 12.14 4.20 26.14
CA ASP A 102 12.83 2.98 26.52
C ASP A 102 13.60 2.39 25.33
N THR A 103 14.75 1.76 25.60
CA THR A 103 15.50 1.01 24.58
C THR A 103 14.84 -0.33 24.27
N GLY A 104 15.15 -0.90 23.11
CA GLY A 104 14.70 -2.26 22.75
C GLY A 104 14.17 -2.37 21.33
N ARG A 105 13.46 -3.46 21.09
CA ARG A 105 12.80 -3.75 19.81
C ARG A 105 11.29 -3.62 20.01
N TYR A 106 10.69 -2.62 19.39
CA TYR A 106 9.26 -2.33 19.51
C TYR A 106 8.55 -2.60 18.19
N GLN A 107 7.23 -2.78 18.28
CA GLN A 107 6.35 -2.81 17.13
C GLN A 107 5.35 -1.66 17.22
N ILE A 108 5.26 -0.90 16.14
CA ILE A 108 4.05 -0.14 15.84
C ILE A 108 3.02 -1.16 15.35
N PRO A 109 1.88 -1.32 16.05
CA PRO A 109 0.91 -2.37 15.75
C PRO A 109 0.29 -2.18 14.36
N ALA A 110 -0.23 -3.27 13.79
CA ALA A 110 -1.01 -3.21 12.56
C ALA A 110 -2.24 -2.32 12.75
N TYR A 111 -2.50 -1.43 11.79
CA TYR A 111 -3.62 -0.48 11.90
C TYR A 111 -4.85 -1.00 11.14
N PRO A 112 -5.96 -1.33 11.82
CA PRO A 112 -7.19 -1.72 11.16
C PRO A 112 -7.92 -0.48 10.63
N LEU A 113 -8.08 -0.41 9.31
CA LEU A 113 -8.92 0.60 8.65
C LEU A 113 -10.28 0.01 8.30
N ALA A 114 -11.33 0.66 8.78
CA ALA A 114 -12.70 0.37 8.36
C ALA A 114 -13.06 1.12 7.07
N TYR A 115 -13.64 0.40 6.11
CA TYR A 115 -14.12 0.97 4.85
C TYR A 115 -15.47 0.40 4.42
N PHE A 116 -16.18 1.12 3.56
CA PHE A 116 -17.49 0.76 3.03
C PHE A 116 -17.41 0.75 1.51
N LEU A 117 -17.98 -0.28 0.87
CA LEU A 117 -17.90 -0.48 -0.59
C LEU A 117 -18.59 0.63 -1.39
N SER A 118 -19.52 1.35 -0.76
CA SER A 118 -20.20 2.52 -1.30
C SER A 118 -20.59 3.46 -0.15
N ASP A 119 -21.00 4.69 -0.49
CA ASP A 119 -21.49 5.66 0.50
C ASP A 119 -22.74 5.18 1.25
N THR A 120 -23.58 4.36 0.61
CA THR A 120 -24.83 3.82 1.18
C THR A 120 -24.66 2.51 1.95
N ALA A 121 -23.50 1.86 1.85
CA ALA A 121 -23.28 0.59 2.52
C ALA A 121 -23.26 0.76 4.05
N ALA A 122 -24.06 -0.04 4.75
CA ALA A 122 -24.20 0.01 6.20
C ALA A 122 -23.12 -0.80 6.95
N LYS A 123 -22.61 -1.88 6.34
CA LYS A 123 -21.64 -2.79 6.97
C LYS A 123 -20.21 -2.40 6.59
N PRO A 124 -19.30 -2.19 7.56
CA PRO A 124 -17.90 -1.94 7.27
C PRO A 124 -17.16 -3.25 6.96
N HIS A 125 -16.14 -3.13 6.12
CA HIS A 125 -15.08 -4.10 5.91
C HIS A 125 -13.80 -3.60 6.59
N ILE A 126 -12.90 -4.51 6.95
CA ILE A 126 -11.61 -4.17 7.56
C ILE A 126 -10.48 -4.55 6.61
N ILE A 127 -9.53 -3.63 6.43
CA ILE A 127 -8.23 -3.87 5.81
C ILE A 127 -7.15 -3.39 6.79
N GLN A 128 -5.98 -4.03 6.81
CA GLN A 128 -4.92 -3.68 7.76
C GLN A 128 -3.74 -3.01 7.06
N ALA A 129 -3.26 -1.92 7.64
CA ALA A 129 -1.90 -1.46 7.42
C ALA A 129 -0.95 -2.41 8.18
N PRO A 130 0.18 -2.82 7.60
CA PRO A 130 1.09 -3.76 8.24
C PRO A 130 1.75 -3.16 9.50
N ALA A 131 2.07 -4.02 10.46
CA ALA A 131 2.87 -3.64 11.62
C ALA A 131 4.31 -3.29 11.19
N ILE A 132 4.96 -2.38 11.93
CA ILE A 132 6.33 -1.94 11.66
C ILE A 132 7.21 -2.18 12.88
N THR A 133 8.37 -2.79 12.70
CA THR A 133 9.37 -2.97 13.76
C THR A 133 10.29 -1.76 13.82
N ILE A 134 10.53 -1.24 15.02
CA ILE A 134 11.45 -0.14 15.31
C ILE A 134 12.48 -0.61 16.33
N TYR A 135 13.74 -0.23 16.12
CA TYR A 135 14.85 -0.50 17.03
C TYR A 135 15.28 0.77 17.74
N VAL A 136 15.28 0.75 19.07
CA VAL A 136 15.60 1.90 19.92
C VAL A 136 16.87 1.59 20.70
N LYS A 137 17.86 2.48 20.57
CA LYS A 137 19.16 2.37 21.25
C LYS A 137 19.30 3.46 22.31
N SER A 138 20.15 3.21 23.29
CA SER A 138 20.74 4.31 24.05
C SER A 138 21.78 5.02 23.17
N LEU A 139 22.01 6.30 23.45
CA LEU A 139 23.23 7.00 23.06
C LEU A 139 24.46 6.31 23.67
#